data_AF-A0A0C2JVW6-F1
#
_entry.id   AF-A0A0C2JVW6-F1
#
_cell.length_a   1.000
_cell.length_b   1.000
_cell.length_c   1.000
_cell.angle_alpha   90.00
_cell.angle_beta   90.00
_cell.angle_gamma   90.00
#
_symmetry.space_group_name_H-M   'P 1'
#
loop_
_entity.id
_entity.type
_entity.pdbx_description
1 polymer ?
#
loop_
_entity_poly.entity_id
_entity_poly.type
_entity_poly.pdbx_seq_one_letter_code
_entity_poly.pdbx_strand_id
1 'polypeptide(L)'
;MDLKGRNREQFLYGSQESILCDIVENDCSLTLEQLSGGFLSATNIRISKNTVARYLKQYNYSFKKIKFIPERRNIAGTIQERSDYVIKYLIYSASNRFILFMDETGFNVSMRRN
;
A
#
# COMPACT_ATOMS: atom_id res chain seq x y z
N MET A 1 -19.46 41.47 11.83
CA MET A 1 -20.09 40.25 11.25
C MET A 1 -19.13 39.71 10.22
N ASP A 2 -18.40 38.66 10.57
CA ASP A 2 -17.39 38.06 9.70
C ASP A 2 -18.07 37.34 8.53
N LEU A 3 -17.69 37.70 7.31
CA LEU A 3 -18.10 37.03 6.08
C LEU A 3 -17.44 35.65 6.04
N LYS A 4 -18.14 34.67 6.63
CA LYS A 4 -17.80 33.25 6.61
C LYS A 4 -17.55 32.83 5.15
N GLY A 5 -16.29 32.54 4.85
CA GLY A 5 -15.78 32.36 3.48
C GLY A 5 -16.60 31.37 2.66
N ARG A 6 -16.83 31.72 1.39
CA ARG A 6 -17.50 30.87 0.39
C ARG A 6 -16.87 29.48 0.40
N ASN A 7 -17.71 28.44 0.52
CA ASN A 7 -17.32 27.10 0.09
C ASN A 7 -16.94 27.19 -1.38
N ARG A 8 -15.66 26.95 -1.70
CA ARG A 8 -15.22 26.77 -3.09
C ARG A 8 -15.97 25.56 -3.64
N GLU A 9 -16.65 25.75 -4.77
CA GLU A 9 -17.30 24.68 -5.50
C GLU A 9 -16.32 23.52 -5.76
N GLN A 10 -16.83 22.30 -5.68
CA GLN A 10 -16.03 21.11 -5.96
C GLN A 10 -15.57 21.15 -7.42
N PHE A 11 -14.27 20.94 -7.63
CA PHE A 11 -13.65 21.06 -8.95
C PHE A 11 -14.00 19.88 -9.87
N LEU A 12 -14.46 18.76 -9.31
CA LEU A 12 -14.78 17.53 -10.03
C LEU A 12 -16.28 17.24 -9.89
N TYR A 13 -16.91 16.82 -10.98
CA TYR A 13 -18.30 16.36 -11.03
C TYR A 13 -18.34 14.83 -11.10
N GLY A 14 -19.42 14.22 -10.58
CA GLY A 14 -19.51 12.77 -10.27
C GLY A 14 -19.01 11.75 -11.30
N SER A 15 -19.03 12.02 -12.61
CA SER A 15 -18.45 11.12 -13.62
C SER A 15 -16.92 11.20 -13.74
N GLN A 16 -16.32 12.33 -13.35
CA GLN A 16 -14.86 12.53 -13.30
C GLN A 16 -14.29 11.93 -12.02
N GLU A 17 -15.09 11.98 -10.97
CA GLU A 17 -14.83 11.38 -9.68
C GLU A 17 -14.57 9.86 -9.78
N SER A 18 -15.40 9.14 -10.52
CA SER A 18 -15.21 7.70 -10.75
C SER A 18 -13.91 7.37 -11.50
N ILE A 19 -13.53 8.19 -12.49
CA ILE A 19 -12.31 7.96 -13.28
C ILE A 19 -11.07 7.95 -12.40
N LEU A 20 -10.99 8.84 -11.40
CA LEU A 20 -9.84 8.86 -10.50
C LEU A 20 -9.81 7.62 -9.58
N CYS A 21 -10.97 7.11 -9.18
CA CYS A 21 -11.08 5.84 -8.45
C CYS A 21 -10.66 4.66 -9.33
N ASP A 22 -11.14 4.59 -10.57
CA ASP A 22 -10.80 3.53 -11.53
C ASP A 22 -9.29 3.47 -11.78
N ILE A 23 -8.61 4.61 -11.91
CA ILE A 23 -7.15 4.66 -12.08
C ILE A 23 -6.45 4.08 -10.85
N VAL A 24 -6.92 4.39 -9.63
CA VAL A 24 -6.35 3.87 -8.38
C VAL A 24 -6.63 2.38 -8.19
N GLU A 25 -7.80 1.89 -8.59
CA GLU A 25 -8.15 0.48 -8.53
C GLU A 25 -7.33 -0.37 -9.49
N ASN A 26 -7.03 0.18 -10.69
CA ASN A 26 -6.15 -0.48 -11.66
C ASN A 26 -4.69 -0.54 -11.18
N ASP A 27 -4.16 0.55 -10.62
CA ASP A 27 -2.83 0.58 -10.02
C ASP A 27 -2.77 1.49 -8.79
N CYS A 28 -2.85 0.88 -7.61
CA CYS A 28 -2.81 1.60 -6.32
C CYS A 28 -1.38 2.00 -5.89
N SER A 29 -0.36 1.67 -6.68
CA SER A 29 1.04 2.04 -6.41
C SER A 29 1.42 3.42 -6.96
N LEU A 30 0.55 4.01 -7.78
CA LEU A 30 0.78 5.29 -8.42
C LEU A 30 0.96 6.43 -7.43
N THR A 31 1.92 7.30 -7.73
CA THR A 31 2.11 8.56 -7.01
C THR A 31 1.00 9.57 -7.36
N LEU A 32 0.80 10.58 -6.51
CA LEU A 32 -0.13 11.69 -6.78
C LEU A 32 0.14 12.42 -8.11
N GLU A 33 1.39 12.45 -8.55
CA GLU A 33 1.79 13.03 -9.83
C GLU A 33 1.37 12.18 -11.01
N GLN A 34 1.59 10.87 -10.92
CA GLN A 34 1.14 9.92 -11.94
C GLN A 34 -0.38 9.85 -12.01
N LEU A 35 -1.08 9.90 -10.87
CA LEU A 35 -2.54 9.98 -10.84
C LEU A 35 -3.07 11.24 -11.51
N SER A 36 -2.45 12.40 -11.26
CA SER A 36 -2.78 13.66 -11.94
C SER A 36 -2.56 13.57 -13.46
N GLY A 37 -1.45 12.96 -13.89
CA GLY A 37 -1.14 12.76 -15.31
C GLY A 37 -2.08 11.75 -16.01
N GLY A 38 -2.42 10.65 -15.34
CA GLY A 38 -3.37 9.65 -15.82
C GLY A 38 -4.77 10.25 -15.96
N PHE A 39 -5.20 11.03 -14.97
CA PHE A 39 -6.47 11.75 -15.02
C PHE A 39 -6.52 12.77 -16.16
N LEU A 40 -5.45 13.55 -16.36
CA LEU A 40 -5.34 14.47 -17.50
C LEU A 40 -5.45 13.74 -18.83
N SER A 41 -4.82 12.58 -18.95
CA SER A 41 -4.85 11.78 -20.18
C SER A 41 -6.25 11.23 -20.47
N ALA A 42 -7.01 10.85 -19.43
CA ALA A 42 -8.36 10.30 -19.56
C ALA A 42 -9.45 11.35 -19.80
N THR A 43 -9.30 12.54 -19.21
CA THR A 43 -10.38 13.56 -19.17
C THR A 43 -10.04 14.86 -19.90
N ASN A 44 -8.79 15.04 -20.32
CA ASN A 44 -8.23 16.31 -20.81
C ASN A 44 -8.34 17.47 -19.80
N ILE A 45 -8.52 17.18 -18.51
CA ILE A 45 -8.63 18.18 -17.44
C ILE A 45 -7.41 18.11 -16.53
N ARG A 46 -6.79 19.27 -16.29
CA ARG A 46 -5.62 19.36 -15.42
C ARG A 46 -6.03 19.56 -13.96
N ILE A 47 -5.66 18.61 -13.10
CA ILE A 47 -5.82 18.70 -11.65
C ILE A 47 -4.48 18.77 -10.93
N SER A 48 -4.40 19.55 -9.85
CA SER A 48 -3.20 19.62 -9.01
C SER A 48 -3.04 18.36 -8.15
N LYS A 49 -1.81 18.05 -7.71
CA LYS A 49 -1.52 16.96 -6.77
C LYS A 49 -2.33 17.08 -5.47
N ASN A 50 -2.52 18.31 -4.98
CA ASN A 50 -3.30 18.59 -3.79
C ASN A 50 -4.80 18.31 -4.00
N THR A 51 -5.32 18.55 -5.21
CA THR A 51 -6.70 18.21 -5.57
C THR A 51 -6.90 16.70 -5.53
N VAL A 52 -5.98 15.93 -6.13
CA VAL A 52 -5.97 14.45 -6.08
C VAL A 52 -5.93 13.97 -4.64
N ALA A 53 -4.99 14.46 -3.83
CA ALA A 53 -4.84 14.04 -2.43
C ALA A 53 -6.09 14.33 -1.59
N ARG A 54 -6.71 15.51 -1.76
CA ARG A 54 -7.95 15.88 -1.07
C ARG A 54 -9.08 14.95 -1.47
N TYR A 55 -9.20 14.66 -2.76
CA TYR A 55 -10.22 13.80 -3.31
C TYR A 55 -10.10 12.36 -2.80
N LEU A 56 -8.90 11.77 -2.89
CA LEU A 56 -8.63 10.43 -2.35
C LEU A 56 -8.97 10.33 -0.86
N LYS A 57 -8.67 11.37 -0.09
CA LYS A 57 -9.03 11.44 1.34
C LYS A 57 -10.55 11.46 1.57
N GLN A 58 -11.33 12.12 0.70
CA GLN A 58 -12.80 12.12 0.78
C GLN A 58 -13.38 10.73 0.50
N TYR A 59 -12.73 9.95 -0.37
CA TYR A 59 -13.09 8.57 -0.71
C TYR A 59 -12.42 7.53 0.21
N ASN A 60 -11.94 7.95 1.39
CA ASN A 60 -11.31 7.08 2.40
C ASN A 60 -10.06 6.33 1.94
N TYR A 61 -9.43 6.74 0.83
CA TYR A 61 -8.12 6.21 0.44
C TYR A 61 -7.02 6.76 1.34
N SER A 62 -6.09 5.88 1.72
CA SER A 62 -4.91 6.25 2.51
C SER A 62 -3.66 5.69 1.88
N PHE A 63 -2.61 6.52 1.81
CA PHE A 63 -1.30 6.06 1.36
C PHE A 63 -0.61 5.32 2.49
N LYS A 64 -0.29 4.04 2.25
CA LYS A 64 0.55 3.25 3.14
C LYS A 64 2.00 3.35 2.66
N LYS A 65 2.93 3.39 3.61
CA LYS A 65 4.36 3.31 3.29
C LYS A 65 4.63 1.96 2.63
N ILE A 66 5.27 1.99 1.47
CA ILE A 66 5.70 0.78 0.75
C ILE A 66 6.70 0.04 1.64
N LYS A 67 6.42 -1.24 1.90
CA LYS A 67 7.37 -2.14 2.57
C LYS A 67 8.17 -2.84 1.49
N PHE A 68 9.49 -2.74 1.55
CA PHE A 68 10.36 -3.51 0.68
C PHE A 68 10.22 -4.99 1.04
N ILE A 69 9.71 -5.76 0.10
CA ILE A 69 9.63 -7.21 0.20
C ILE A 69 10.81 -7.77 -0.62
N PRO A 70 11.67 -8.63 -0.04
CA PRO A 70 12.75 -9.25 -0.79
C PRO A 70 12.20 -9.98 -2.01
N GLU A 71 12.80 -9.79 -3.18
CA GLU A 71 12.36 -10.40 -4.44
C GLU A 71 12.25 -11.94 -4.33
N ARG A 72 13.22 -12.56 -3.66
CA ARG A 72 13.23 -13.99 -3.34
C ARG A 72 11.94 -14.48 -2.67
N ARG A 73 11.26 -13.63 -1.89
CA ARG A 73 10.01 -13.97 -1.19
C ARG A 73 8.84 -14.23 -2.14
N ASN A 74 8.86 -13.62 -3.33
CA ASN A 74 7.76 -13.66 -4.29
C ASN A 74 8.03 -14.62 -5.46
N ILE A 75 9.17 -15.34 -5.44
CA ILE A 75 9.43 -16.41 -6.41
C ILE A 75 8.42 -17.54 -6.17
N ALA A 76 7.85 -18.10 -7.24
CA ALA A 76 6.82 -19.14 -7.17
C ALA A 76 7.24 -20.33 -6.28
N GLY A 77 8.50 -20.76 -6.37
CA GLY A 77 9.06 -21.83 -5.52
C GLY A 77 8.99 -21.50 -4.03
N THR A 78 9.41 -20.30 -3.63
CA THR A 78 9.38 -19.87 -2.21
C THR A 78 7.95 -19.66 -1.70
N ILE A 79 7.01 -19.24 -2.56
CA ILE A 79 5.59 -19.18 -2.21
C ILE A 79 5.05 -20.60 -1.92
N GLN A 80 5.37 -21.56 -2.79
CA GLN A 80 4.96 -22.95 -2.62
C GLN A 80 5.57 -23.57 -1.35
N GLU A 81 6.88 -23.41 -1.14
CA GLU A 81 7.58 -23.91 0.06
C GLU A 81 6.94 -23.39 1.36
N ARG A 82 6.56 -22.10 1.39
CA ARG A 82 5.87 -21.50 2.54
C ARG A 82 4.48 -22.09 2.75
N SER A 83 3.75 -22.33 1.66
CA SER A 83 2.44 -22.99 1.72
C SER A 83 2.56 -24.40 2.29
N ASP A 84 3.49 -25.20 1.75
CA ASP A 84 3.73 -26.58 2.17
C ASP A 84 4.19 -26.66 3.63
N TYR A 85 5.04 -25.73 4.06
CA TYR A 85 5.47 -25.60 5.44
C TYR A 85 4.28 -25.34 6.37
N VAL A 86 3.40 -24.38 6.05
CA VAL A 86 2.23 -24.06 6.87
C VAL A 86 1.29 -25.26 6.98
N ILE A 87 1.02 -25.96 5.88
CA ILE A 87 0.18 -27.16 5.88
C ILE A 87 0.77 -28.23 6.80
N LYS A 88 2.07 -28.53 6.66
CA LYS A 88 2.77 -29.50 7.53
C LYS A 88 2.72 -29.07 9.00
N TYR A 89 2.98 -27.80 9.28
CA TYR A 89 2.95 -27.26 10.64
C TYR A 89 1.56 -27.41 11.28
N LEU A 90 0.48 -27.10 10.56
CA LEU A 90 -0.88 -27.25 11.06
C LEU A 90 -1.21 -28.71 11.41
N ILE A 91 -0.79 -29.66 10.58
CA ILE A 91 -0.96 -31.10 10.84
C ILE A 91 -0.21 -31.51 12.12
N TYR A 92 1.06 -31.11 12.24
CA TYR A 92 1.86 -31.44 13.42
C TYR A 92 1.33 -30.78 14.70
N SER A 93 0.90 -29.52 14.61
CA SER A 93 0.30 -28.78 15.73
C SER A 93 -1.00 -29.44 16.20
N ALA A 94 -1.83 -29.96 15.28
CA ALA A 94 -3.06 -30.68 15.63
C ALA A 94 -2.80 -32.04 16.29
N SER A 95 -1.65 -32.65 16.00
CA SER A 95 -1.25 -33.96 16.56
C SER A 95 -0.70 -33.92 17.99
N ASN A 96 -0.80 -32.77 18.68
CA ASN A 96 -0.35 -32.55 20.07
C ASN A 96 1.13 -32.93 20.33
N ARG A 97 1.96 -32.87 19.28
CA ARG A 97 3.41 -33.11 19.36
C ARG A 97 4.11 -31.88 19.88
N PHE A 98 5.20 -32.09 20.63
CA PHE A 98 6.08 -31.02 21.06
C PHE A 98 6.85 -30.46 19.85
N ILE A 99 6.78 -29.15 19.62
CA ILE A 99 7.46 -28.47 18.52
C ILE A 99 8.54 -27.55 19.12
N LEU A 100 9.79 -27.79 18.75
CA LEU A 100 10.93 -26.95 19.11
C LEU A 100 11.36 -26.12 17.90
N PHE A 101 11.40 -24.80 18.04
CA PHE A 101 11.97 -23.89 17.05
C PHE A 101 13.37 -23.48 17.48
N MET A 102 14.34 -23.68 16.58
CA MET A 102 15.71 -23.20 16.75
C MET A 102 16.04 -22.28 15.59
N ASP A 103 16.48 -21.07 15.88
CA ASP A 103 16.92 -20.09 14.89
C ASP A 103 18.14 -19.36 15.43
N GLU A 104 19.01 -18.90 14.52
CA GLU A 104 20.21 -18.15 14.87
C GLU A 104 19.90 -16.65 14.86
N THR A 105 20.33 -15.95 15.90
CA THR A 105 20.24 -14.48 15.95
C THR A 105 21.63 -13.87 15.86
N GLY A 106 21.86 -13.05 14.83
CA GLY A 106 23.11 -12.30 14.69
C GLY A 106 23.16 -11.09 15.63
N PHE A 107 24.18 -11.02 16.48
CA PHE A 107 24.45 -9.86 17.33
C PHE A 107 25.64 -9.06 16.78
N ASN A 108 25.50 -7.75 16.69
CA ASN A 108 26.63 -6.87 16.39
C ASN A 108 27.22 -6.33 17.69
N VAL A 109 28.24 -7.01 18.21
CA VAL A 109 28.93 -6.61 19.44
C VAL A 109 29.96 -5.53 19.12
N SER A 110 29.64 -4.28 19.42
CA SER A 110 30.63 -3.20 19.45
C SER A 110 31.20 -3.05 20.86
N MET A 111 32.47 -3.43 21.02
CA MET A 111 33.19 -3.16 22.28
C MET A 111 33.85 -1.79 22.20
N ARG A 112 33.52 -0.88 23.12
CA ARG A 112 34.32 0.34 23.32
C ARG A 112 35.64 -0.08 23.98
N ARG A 113 36.77 0.35 23.41
CA ARG A 113 38.07 0.26 24.09
C ARG A 113 38.11 1.27 25.23
N ASN A 114 38.48 0.82 26.42
CA ASN A 114 38.90 1.69 27.54
C ASN A 114 40.32 2.19 27.32
#